data_AF-W8BNL7-F1
#
_entry.id   AF-W8BNL7-F1
#
_cell.length_a   1.000
_cell.length_b   1.000
_cell.length_c   1.000
_cell.angle_alpha   90.00
_cell.angle_beta   90.00
_cell.angle_gamma   90.00
#
_symmetry.space_group_name_H-M   'P 1'
#
loop_
_entity.id
_entity.type
_entity.pdbx_description
1 polymer ?
#
loop_
_entity_poly.entity_id
_entity_poly.type
_entity_poly.pdbx_seq_one_letter_code
_entity_poly.pdbx_strand_id
1 'polypeptide(L)'
;MRRRAGLGAIQQQQLAAEKYKDKGTNLQESQFEQMTKQMEVFRMKLEEFAVKHKQDIRKNSHFRKQFQEMCAAIGVDPLAAGKGFWSVLGIGDFYYELSVQVVEVCLAANHNTGRSLLHIRRKELSMLY
;
A
#
# COMPACT_ATOMS: atom_id res chain seq x y z
N MET A 1 2.31 61.67 17.61
CA MET A 1 1.04 61.17 18.20
C MET A 1 0.85 59.71 17.83
N ARG A 2 0.92 58.79 18.81
CA ARG A 2 0.73 57.34 18.60
C ARG A 2 -0.75 57.02 18.77
N ARG A 3 -1.49 56.83 17.67
CA ARG A 3 -2.91 56.45 17.70
C ARG A 3 -3.01 55.05 18.34
N ARG A 4 -3.62 54.95 19.52
CA ARG A 4 -4.02 53.66 20.11
C ARG A 4 -5.06 53.04 19.18
N ALA A 5 -4.81 51.82 18.70
CA ALA A 5 -5.81 51.03 18.00
C ALA A 5 -7.04 50.91 18.91
N GLY A 6 -8.22 51.28 18.40
CA GLY A 6 -9.46 51.22 19.17
C GLY A 6 -9.87 49.77 19.44
N LEU A 7 -10.52 49.53 20.58
CA LEU A 7 -10.99 48.20 21.02
C LEU A 7 -11.80 47.46 19.92
N GLY A 8 -12.57 48.18 19.10
CA GLY A 8 -13.30 47.62 17.97
C GLY A 8 -12.42 47.09 16.83
N ALA A 9 -11.23 47.66 16.61
CA ALA A 9 -10.28 47.16 15.61
C ALA A 9 -9.62 45.85 16.07
N ILE A 10 -9.41 45.69 17.38
CA ILE A 10 -8.90 44.44 17.98
C ILE A 10 -9.95 43.33 17.87
N GLN A 11 -11.22 43.64 18.16
CA GLN A 11 -12.31 42.67 18.05
C GLN A 11 -12.61 42.25 16.60
N GLN A 12 -12.53 43.19 15.65
CA GLN A 12 -12.60 42.89 14.21
C GLN A 12 -11.43 42.01 13.74
N GLN A 13 -10.21 42.25 14.23
CA GLN A 13 -9.05 41.39 13.95
C GLN A 13 -9.23 39.98 14.52
N GLN A 14 -9.76 39.83 15.73
CA GLN A 14 -10.05 38.52 16.34
C GLN A 14 -11.10 37.75 15.54
N LEU A 15 -12.22 38.38 15.19
CA LEU A 15 -13.27 37.76 14.36
C LEU A 15 -12.77 37.39 12.96
N ALA A 16 -11.89 38.20 12.37
CA ALA A 16 -11.26 37.87 11.09
C ALA A 16 -10.35 36.64 11.24
N ALA A 17 -9.49 36.61 12.26
CA ALA A 17 -8.60 35.49 12.52
C ALA A 17 -9.35 34.17 12.77
N GLU A 18 -10.46 34.22 13.50
CA GLU A 18 -11.33 33.07 13.75
C GLU A 18 -11.97 32.56 12.45
N LYS A 19 -12.51 33.46 11.62
CA LYS A 19 -13.04 33.10 10.28
C LYS A 19 -11.98 32.52 9.34
N TYR A 20 -10.73 33.02 9.40
CA TYR A 20 -9.63 32.44 8.60
C TYR A 20 -9.25 31.05 9.10
N LYS A 21 -9.29 30.82 10.42
CA LYS A 21 -9.03 29.51 11.03
C LYS A 21 -10.12 28.50 10.62
N ASP A 22 -11.39 28.88 10.72
CA ASP A 22 -12.52 28.03 10.31
C ASP A 22 -12.51 27.75 8.81
N LYS A 23 -12.17 28.73 7.98
CA LYS A 23 -11.98 28.47 6.54
C LYS A 23 -10.80 27.52 6.29
N GLY A 24 -9.73 27.62 7.07
CA GLY A 24 -8.60 26.72 7.00
C GLY A 24 -8.98 25.27 7.31
N THR A 25 -9.76 25.04 8.36
CA THR A 25 -10.23 23.69 8.73
C THR A 25 -11.20 23.13 7.68
N ASN A 26 -12.16 23.93 7.20
CA ASN A 26 -13.09 23.52 6.14
C ASN A 26 -12.36 23.16 4.84
N LEU A 27 -11.32 23.92 4.47
CA LEU A 27 -10.48 23.60 3.31
C LEU A 27 -9.76 22.28 3.52
N GLN A 28 -9.16 22.04 4.68
CA GLN A 28 -8.48 20.77 4.98
C GLN A 28 -9.43 19.57 4.92
N GLU A 29 -10.63 19.68 5.49
CA GLU A 29 -11.65 18.63 5.42
C GLU A 29 -12.08 18.36 3.96
N SER A 30 -12.34 19.42 3.17
CA SER A 30 -12.71 19.25 1.76
C SER A 30 -11.61 18.57 0.94
N GLN A 31 -10.34 18.89 1.22
CA GLN A 31 -9.20 18.26 0.57
C GLN A 31 -9.08 16.78 0.98
N PHE A 32 -9.34 16.46 2.25
CA PHE A 32 -9.33 15.09 2.75
C PHE A 32 -10.43 14.23 2.14
N GLU A 33 -11.65 14.76 2.03
CA GLU A 33 -12.75 14.08 1.34
C GLU A 33 -12.43 13.85 -0.14
N GLN A 34 -11.86 14.84 -0.83
CA GLN A 34 -11.44 14.68 -2.22
C GLN A 34 -10.36 13.60 -2.36
N MET A 35 -9.35 13.58 -1.48
CA MET A 35 -8.32 12.53 -1.50
C MET A 35 -8.92 11.14 -1.28
N THR A 36 -9.88 11.00 -0.37
CA THR A 36 -10.54 9.72 -0.09
C THR A 36 -11.29 9.22 -1.32
N LYS A 37 -12.06 10.09 -1.99
CA LYS A 37 -12.75 9.75 -3.24
C LYS A 37 -11.79 9.35 -4.36
N GLN A 38 -10.68 10.06 -4.50
CA GLN A 38 -9.66 9.73 -5.50
C GLN A 38 -9.02 8.37 -5.21
N MET A 39 -8.77 8.02 -3.95
CA MET A 39 -8.27 6.70 -3.56
C MET A 39 -9.27 5.58 -3.88
N GLU A 40 -10.56 5.80 -3.72
CA GLU A 40 -11.59 4.83 -4.13
C GLU A 40 -11.62 4.61 -5.64
N VAL A 41 -11.61 5.68 -6.43
CA VAL A 41 -11.55 5.59 -7.90
C VAL A 41 -10.27 4.87 -8.34
N PHE A 42 -9.15 5.17 -7.70
CA PHE A 42 -7.87 4.54 -8.00
C PHE A 42 -7.90 3.04 -7.70
N ARG A 43 -8.47 2.65 -6.56
CA ARG A 43 -8.68 1.23 -6.19
C ARG A 43 -9.48 0.50 -7.27
N MET A 44 -10.62 1.04 -7.67
CA MET A 44 -11.45 0.44 -8.74
C MET A 44 -10.69 0.28 -10.05
N LYS A 45 -9.88 1.28 -10.43
CA LYS A 45 -9.08 1.23 -11.65
C LYS A 45 -7.94 0.20 -11.57
N LEU A 46 -7.32 0.07 -10.40
CA LEU A 46 -6.28 -0.94 -10.19
C LEU A 46 -6.88 -2.36 -10.20
N GLU A 47 -8.10 -2.54 -9.68
CA GLU A 47 -8.83 -3.81 -9.79
C GLU A 47 -9.14 -4.16 -11.25
N GLU A 48 -9.71 -3.23 -12.01
CA GLU A 48 -9.99 -3.38 -13.44
C GLU A 48 -8.71 -3.75 -14.22
N PHE A 49 -7.60 -3.06 -13.92
CA PHE A 49 -6.30 -3.35 -14.50
C PHE A 49 -5.81 -4.77 -14.16
N ALA A 50 -5.95 -5.19 -12.90
CA ALA A 50 -5.50 -6.50 -12.45
C ALA A 50 -6.35 -7.64 -13.05
N VAL A 51 -7.67 -7.46 -13.21
CA VAL A 51 -8.53 -8.42 -13.92
C VAL A 51 -8.07 -8.55 -15.37
N LYS A 52 -7.92 -7.42 -16.06
CA LYS A 52 -7.57 -7.37 -17.48
C LYS A 52 -6.21 -8.01 -17.78
N HIS A 53 -5.22 -7.76 -16.92
CA HIS A 53 -3.85 -8.24 -17.08
C HIS A 53 -3.52 -9.46 -16.23
N LYS A 54 -4.52 -10.18 -15.70
CA LYS A 54 -4.32 -11.34 -14.81
C LYS A 54 -3.36 -12.38 -15.39
N GLN A 55 -3.48 -12.69 -16.68
CA GLN A 55 -2.59 -13.67 -17.33
C GLN A 55 -1.15 -13.15 -17.45
N ASP A 56 -0.98 -11.87 -17.73
CA ASP A 56 0.34 -11.24 -17.84
C ASP A 56 1.04 -11.21 -16.48
N ILE A 57 0.30 -10.88 -15.41
CA ILE A 57 0.79 -10.95 -14.03
C ILE A 57 1.22 -12.37 -13.67
N ARG A 58 0.48 -13.40 -14.13
CA ARG A 58 0.82 -14.81 -13.87
C ARG A 58 2.01 -15.30 -14.70
N LYS A 59 2.14 -14.90 -15.96
CA LYS A 59 3.20 -15.41 -16.86
C LYS A 59 4.51 -14.66 -16.75
N ASN A 60 4.48 -13.34 -16.53
CA ASN A 60 5.67 -12.48 -16.56
C ASN A 60 6.07 -12.04 -15.13
N SER A 61 7.23 -12.54 -14.67
CA SER A 61 7.77 -12.22 -13.34
C SER A 61 8.17 -10.75 -13.18
N HIS A 62 8.67 -10.10 -14.23
CA HIS A 62 9.08 -8.70 -14.19
C HIS A 62 7.86 -7.77 -14.06
N PHE A 63 6.84 -8.01 -14.87
CA PHE A 63 5.58 -7.26 -14.81
C PHE A 63 4.87 -7.44 -13.45
N ARG A 64 4.90 -8.66 -12.91
CA ARG A 64 4.37 -8.95 -11.58
C ARG A 64 5.05 -8.14 -10.48
N LYS A 65 6.39 -8.01 -10.53
CA LYS A 65 7.15 -7.20 -9.58
C LYS A 65 6.77 -5.73 -9.65
N GLN A 66 6.67 -5.17 -10.86
CA GLN A 66 6.24 -3.78 -11.07
C GLN A 66 4.81 -3.54 -10.55
N PHE A 67 3.91 -4.50 -10.79
CA PHE A 67 2.55 -4.45 -10.26
C PHE A 67 2.54 -4.46 -8.72
N GLN A 68 3.37 -5.29 -8.08
CA GLN A 68 3.50 -5.32 -6.62
C GLN A 68 4.07 -4.00 -6.05
N GLU A 69 5.09 -3.44 -6.69
CA GLU A 69 5.67 -2.14 -6.29
C GLU A 69 4.63 -1.02 -6.36
N MET A 70 3.81 -1.02 -7.41
CA MET A 70 2.70 -0.09 -7.56
C MET A 70 1.66 -0.26 -6.43
N CYS A 71 1.27 -1.49 -6.12
CA CYS A 71 0.35 -1.76 -5.01
C CYS A 71 0.94 -1.32 -3.66
N ALA A 72 2.22 -1.61 -3.42
CA ALA A 72 2.93 -1.25 -2.19
C ALA A 72 3.04 0.27 -2.00
N ALA A 73 3.23 1.04 -3.07
CA ALA A 73 3.28 2.50 -3.03
C ALA A 73 1.98 3.13 -2.49
N ILE A 74 0.85 2.43 -2.60
CA ILE A 74 -0.47 2.89 -2.14
C ILE A 74 -0.79 2.31 -0.75
N GLY A 75 0.10 1.50 -0.19
CA GLY A 75 -0.11 0.80 1.09
C GLY A 75 -1.06 -0.40 0.94
N VAL A 76 -1.11 -0.98 -0.25
CA VAL A 76 -2.02 -2.08 -0.57
C VAL A 76 -1.19 -3.32 -0.90
N ASP A 77 -1.37 -4.39 -0.13
CA ASP A 77 -0.64 -5.64 -0.36
C ASP A 77 -1.53 -6.65 -1.11
N PRO A 78 -1.19 -7.01 -2.37
CA PRO A 78 -1.94 -8.02 -3.12
C PRO A 78 -1.76 -9.44 -2.56
N LEU A 79 -0.80 -9.65 -1.65
CA LEU A 79 -0.50 -10.92 -0.98
C LEU A 79 -1.11 -11.04 0.42
N ALA A 80 -1.61 -9.93 0.98
CA ALA A 80 -2.24 -9.95 2.29
C ALA A 80 -3.48 -10.85 2.25
N ALA A 81 -3.31 -12.07 2.73
CA ALA A 81 -4.35 -13.09 2.80
C ALA A 81 -5.44 -12.64 3.78
N GLY A 82 -6.57 -12.23 3.24
CA GLY A 82 -7.78 -11.87 3.96
C GLY A 82 -8.91 -11.61 2.98
N LYS A 83 -10.14 -11.41 3.46
CA LYS A 83 -11.29 -10.87 2.69
C LYS A 83 -11.02 -9.42 2.24
N GLY A 84 -9.89 -9.20 1.61
CA GLY A 84 -9.38 -7.92 1.16
C GLY A 84 -9.70 -7.73 -0.32
N PHE A 85 -9.51 -6.50 -0.75
CA PHE A 85 -9.80 -6.02 -2.10
C PHE A 85 -9.22 -6.90 -3.23
N TRP A 86 -8.13 -7.64 -2.99
CA TRP A 86 -7.43 -8.45 -4.01
C TRP A 86 -7.73 -9.95 -3.98
N SER A 87 -8.52 -10.44 -3.00
CA SER A 87 -8.80 -11.88 -2.90
C SER A 87 -9.58 -12.41 -4.11
N VAL A 88 -10.44 -11.57 -4.69
CA VAL A 88 -11.27 -11.90 -5.87
C VAL A 88 -10.43 -12.11 -7.13
N LEU A 89 -9.24 -11.51 -7.20
CA LEU A 89 -8.39 -11.59 -8.38
C LEU A 89 -7.67 -12.93 -8.52
N GLY A 90 -7.71 -13.79 -7.49
CA GLY A 90 -7.03 -15.10 -7.49
C GLY A 90 -5.52 -14.97 -7.60
N ILE A 91 -4.96 -13.81 -7.24
CA ILE A 91 -3.52 -13.60 -7.11
C ILE A 91 -3.01 -14.48 -5.96
N GLY A 92 -3.74 -14.52 -4.84
CA GLY A 92 -3.44 -15.40 -3.71
C GLY A 92 -3.29 -16.87 -4.11
N ASP A 93 -4.22 -17.41 -4.91
CA ASP A 93 -4.18 -18.81 -5.36
C ASP A 93 -2.89 -19.16 -6.09
N PHE A 94 -2.39 -18.24 -6.94
CA PHE A 94 -1.12 -18.43 -7.62
C PHE A 94 0.06 -18.52 -6.64
N TYR A 95 0.09 -17.69 -5.58
CA TYR A 95 1.15 -17.75 -4.57
C TYR A 95 1.02 -18.95 -3.64
N TYR A 96 -0.20 -19.39 -3.33
CA TYR A 96 -0.43 -20.63 -2.60
C TYR A 96 0.08 -21.83 -3.40
N GLU A 97 -0.26 -21.91 -4.69
CA GLU A 97 0.22 -22.96 -5.59
C GLU A 97 1.75 -22.97 -5.68
N LEU A 98 2.36 -21.79 -5.88
CA LEU A 98 3.82 -21.65 -5.90
C LEU A 98 4.46 -22.09 -4.57
N SER A 99 3.86 -21.72 -3.44
CA SER A 99 4.38 -22.08 -2.11
C SER A 99 4.36 -23.58 -1.88
N VAL A 100 3.29 -24.26 -2.30
CA VAL A 100 3.19 -25.72 -2.22
C VAL A 100 4.25 -26.38 -3.10
N GLN A 101 4.41 -25.94 -4.36
CA GLN A 101 5.44 -26.47 -5.26
C GLN A 101 6.86 -26.29 -4.69
N VAL A 102 7.16 -25.15 -4.09
CA VAL A 102 8.46 -24.89 -3.45
C VAL A 102 8.69 -25.86 -2.28
N VAL A 103 7.68 -26.10 -1.44
CA VAL A 103 7.76 -27.06 -0.34
C VAL A 103 7.98 -28.48 -0.86
N GLU A 104 7.24 -28.90 -1.88
CA GLU A 104 7.38 -30.22 -2.52
C GLU A 104 8.79 -30.42 -3.10
N VAL A 105 9.33 -29.45 -3.83
CA VAL A 105 10.70 -29.50 -4.37
C VAL A 105 11.72 -29.57 -3.23
N CYS A 106 11.52 -28.82 -2.14
CA CYS A 106 12.40 -28.87 -0.97
C CYS A 106 12.37 -30.25 -0.26
N LEU A 107 11.19 -30.86 -0.15
CA LEU A 107 11.01 -32.19 0.43
C LEU A 107 11.59 -33.29 -0.48
N ALA A 108 11.42 -33.19 -1.80
CA ALA A 108 12.00 -34.12 -2.77
C ALA A 108 13.54 -33.99 -2.83
N ALA A 109 14.07 -32.78 -2.76
CA ALA A 109 15.51 -32.52 -2.73
C ALA A 109 16.19 -33.01 -1.44
N ASN A 110 15.45 -33.13 -0.32
CA ASN A 110 15.97 -33.67 0.94
C ASN A 110 16.47 -35.12 0.82
N HIS A 111 15.98 -35.91 -0.14
CA HIS A 111 16.44 -37.29 -0.34
C HIS A 111 17.84 -37.37 -0.99
N ASN A 112 18.27 -36.33 -1.73
CA ASN A 112 19.58 -36.31 -2.40
C ASN A 112 20.59 -35.33 -1.77
N THR A 113 20.15 -34.35 -0.97
CA THR A 113 21.04 -33.33 -0.40
C THR A 113 20.52 -32.81 0.93
N GLY A 114 20.39 -33.69 1.93
CA GLY A 114 19.82 -33.41 3.26
C GLY A 114 20.55 -32.37 4.15
N ARG A 115 21.32 -31.42 3.59
CA ARG A 115 21.99 -30.35 4.37
C ARG A 115 21.92 -28.94 3.77
N SER A 116 21.43 -28.74 2.55
CA SER A 116 21.57 -27.43 1.89
C SER A 116 20.58 -26.37 2.39
N LEU A 117 19.34 -26.74 2.74
CA LEU A 117 18.33 -25.77 3.22
C LEU A 117 18.64 -25.21 4.62
N LEU A 118 19.21 -26.02 5.51
CA LEU A 118 19.75 -25.53 6.79
C LEU A 118 20.99 -24.64 6.58
N HIS A 119 21.74 -24.85 5.49
CA HIS A 119 22.93 -24.05 5.19
C HIS A 119 22.59 -22.66 4.61
N ILE A 120 21.51 -22.54 3.83
CA ILE A 120 21.03 -21.24 3.32
C ILE A 120 20.53 -20.37 4.47
N ARG A 121 19.75 -20.93 5.41
CA ARG A 121 19.35 -20.20 6.63
C ARG A 121 20.54 -19.84 7.53
N ARG A 122 21.57 -20.69 7.60
CA ARG A 122 22.77 -20.43 8.42
C ARG A 122 23.68 -19.36 7.80
N LYS A 123 23.77 -19.26 6.47
CA LYS A 123 24.54 -18.21 5.77
C LYS A 123 23.89 -16.83 5.86
N GLU A 124 22.56 -16.72 5.85
CA GLU A 124 21.89 -15.44 6.11
C GLU A 124 22.04 -14.99 7.57
N LEU A 125 21.94 -15.93 8.53
CA LEU A 125 22.13 -15.63 9.96
C LEU A 125 23.58 -15.24 10.31
N SER A 126 24.60 -15.72 9.56
CA SER A 126 26.00 -15.33 9.77
C SER A 126 26.42 -14.04 9.06
N MET A 127 25.56 -13.45 8.21
CA MET A 127 25.78 -12.11 7.65
C MET A 127 25.10 -11.01 8.47
N LEU A 128 24.31 -11.39 9.48
CA LEU A 128 23.60 -10.48 10.39
C LEU A 128 24.23 -10.41 11.79
N TYR A 129 25.40 -11.02 12.00
CA TYR A 129 26.25 -10.88 13.17
C TYR A 129 27.70 -10.60 12.76
#